data_AF-A0A8B8C8T8-F1
#
_entry.id   AF-A0A8B8C8T8-F1
#
_cell.length_a   1.000
_cell.length_b   1.000
_cell.length_c   1.000
_cell.angle_alpha   90.00
_cell.angle_beta   90.00
_cell.angle_gamma   90.00
#
_symmetry.space_group_name_H-M   'P 1'
#
loop_
_entity.id
_entity.type
_entity.pdbx_description
1 polymer ?
#
loop_
_entity_poly.entity_id
_entity_poly.type
_entity_poly.pdbx_seq_one_letter_code
_entity_poly.pdbx_strand_id
1 'polypeptide(L)'
;MEGKLLILLLVTISASAEYKKYPTRPVRPPTKICDYQGRKIRVGQDVDAGDNCNTCTCQSNGQVTCTQKQCSHSPPVDVCSEPKPTCKGYLTRWYYNSYSSTCEQFTGCKGSGNNFYSRMACLRQCRKKSYAG
;
A
#
# COMPACT_ATOMS: atom_id res chain seq x y z
N MET A 1 -30.36 85.88 9.99
CA MET A 1 -29.82 86.04 11.36
C MET A 1 -31.03 85.90 12.27
N GLU A 2 -31.22 84.92 13.13
CA GLU A 2 -30.52 83.75 13.67
C GLU A 2 -31.71 82.87 14.17
N GLY A 3 -31.71 81.56 14.29
CA GLY A 3 -30.65 80.61 14.44
C GLY A 3 -31.18 79.44 15.28
N LYS A 4 -30.75 78.24 14.89
CA LYS A 4 -30.46 77.06 15.71
C LYS A 4 -31.64 76.37 16.42
N LEU A 5 -32.11 75.22 15.92
CA LEU A 5 -31.47 73.89 15.85
C LEU A 5 -31.80 73.05 17.10
N LEU A 6 -32.73 72.11 16.85
CA LEU A 6 -32.95 70.78 17.41
C LEU A 6 -32.59 70.49 18.88
N ILE A 7 -33.65 70.15 19.61
CA ILE A 7 -33.69 69.19 20.71
C ILE A 7 -33.09 67.85 20.23
N LEU A 8 -32.10 67.32 20.95
CA LEU A 8 -32.01 65.88 21.27
C LEU A 8 -30.90 65.65 22.31
N LEU A 9 -31.35 65.57 23.56
CA LEU A 9 -30.61 64.96 24.66
C LEU A 9 -30.39 63.48 24.34
N LEU A 10 -29.17 63.11 23.92
CA LEU A 10 -28.69 61.73 24.01
C LEU A 10 -27.21 61.76 24.41
N VAL A 11 -26.97 61.80 25.72
CA VAL A 11 -25.66 61.48 26.30
C VAL A 11 -25.42 59.99 26.03
N THR A 12 -24.67 59.66 24.98
CA THR A 12 -24.24 58.30 24.71
C THR A 12 -23.13 57.95 25.71
N ILE A 13 -23.51 57.22 26.77
CA ILE A 13 -22.56 56.59 27.67
C ILE A 13 -21.80 55.55 26.85
N SER A 14 -20.58 55.87 26.42
CA SER A 14 -19.66 54.88 25.89
C SER A 14 -19.20 53.99 27.04
N ALA A 15 -19.93 52.91 27.26
CA ALA A 15 -19.43 51.79 28.07
C ALA A 15 -18.25 51.16 27.33
N SER A 16 -17.03 51.59 27.67
CA SER A 16 -15.79 50.95 27.23
C SER A 16 -15.68 49.60 27.92
N ALA A 17 -16.23 48.55 27.31
CA ALA A 17 -15.96 47.18 27.73
C ALA A 17 -14.50 46.87 27.40
N GLU A 18 -13.66 46.76 28.42
CA GLU A 18 -12.31 46.21 28.30
C GLU A 18 -12.41 44.74 27.87
N TYR A 19 -12.18 44.47 26.59
CA TYR A 19 -12.03 43.10 26.10
C TYR A 19 -10.75 42.52 26.71
N LYS A 20 -10.90 41.75 27.79
CA LYS A 20 -9.78 40.99 28.38
C LYS A 20 -9.20 40.07 27.31
N LYS A 21 -8.05 40.45 26.77
CA LYS A 21 -7.25 39.65 25.84
C LYS A 21 -6.61 38.49 26.61
N TYR A 22 -7.39 37.44 26.84
CA TYR A 22 -6.85 36.16 27.31
C TYR A 22 -5.91 35.59 26.24
N PRO A 23 -4.76 35.01 26.61
CA PRO A 23 -3.90 34.31 25.66
C PRO A 23 -4.66 33.10 25.12
N THR A 24 -5.18 33.21 23.89
CA THR A 24 -5.76 32.07 23.20
C THR A 24 -4.61 31.12 22.85
N ARG A 25 -4.61 29.94 23.47
CA ARG A 25 -3.71 28.85 23.06
C ARG A 25 -3.93 28.62 21.56
N PRO A 26 -2.87 28.50 20.72
CA PRO A 26 -3.06 28.24 19.30
C PRO A 26 -3.87 26.96 19.13
N VAL A 27 -5.12 27.08 18.70
CA VAL A 27 -5.95 25.92 18.37
C VAL A 27 -5.43 25.42 17.04
N ARG A 28 -4.73 24.29 17.06
CA ARG A 28 -4.23 23.65 15.84
C ARG A 28 -5.46 23.33 14.98
N PRO A 29 -5.54 23.78 13.71
CA PRO A 29 -6.68 23.47 12.87
C PRO A 29 -6.89 21.95 12.81
N PRO A 30 -8.14 21.47 12.74
CA PRO A 30 -8.42 20.05 12.70
C PRO A 30 -7.69 19.42 11.51
N THR A 31 -6.80 18.48 11.80
CA THR A 31 -6.07 17.74 10.77
C THR A 31 -7.08 16.96 9.94
N LYS A 32 -7.02 17.11 8.61
CA LYS A 32 -7.84 16.30 7.71
C LYS A 32 -7.53 14.83 7.92
N ILE A 33 -8.57 14.00 7.84
CA ILE A 33 -8.48 12.55 7.95
C ILE A 33 -9.08 12.01 6.66
N CYS A 34 -8.36 11.12 5.99
CA CYS A 34 -8.88 10.46 4.80
C CYS A 34 -9.51 9.11 5.19
N ASP A 35 -10.59 8.76 4.50
CA ASP A 35 -11.18 7.42 4.53
C ASP A 35 -10.62 6.60 3.37
N TYR A 36 -9.90 5.52 3.68
CA TYR A 36 -9.33 4.62 2.67
C TYR A 36 -9.55 3.15 3.07
N GLN A 37 -10.29 2.40 2.25
CA GLN A 37 -10.58 0.97 2.48
C GLN A 37 -11.10 0.67 3.91
N GLY A 38 -11.95 1.55 4.45
CA GLY A 38 -12.49 1.42 5.81
C GLY A 38 -11.54 1.84 6.94
N ARG A 39 -10.33 2.32 6.63
CA ARG A 39 -9.35 2.84 7.60
C ARG A 39 -9.33 4.37 7.57
N LYS A 40 -9.26 4.97 8.76
CA LYS A 40 -9.04 6.41 8.96
C LYS A 40 -7.53 6.67 8.97
N ILE A 41 -7.02 7.36 7.95
CA ILE A 41 -5.58 7.67 7.81
C ILE A 41 -5.33 9.18 7.96
N ARG A 42 -4.24 9.56 8.63
CA ARG A 42 -3.86 10.96 8.88
C ARG A 42 -3.06 11.54 7.71
N VAL A 43 -3.09 12.87 7.53
CA VAL A 43 -2.25 13.54 6.54
C VAL A 43 -0.78 13.14 6.72
N GLY A 44 -0.12 12.74 5.62
CA GLY A 44 1.25 12.27 5.59
C GLY A 44 1.45 10.82 6.04
N GLN A 45 0.38 10.12 6.41
CA GLN A 45 0.45 8.69 6.71
C GLN A 45 0.41 7.88 5.41
N ASP A 46 1.36 6.97 5.29
CA ASP A 46 1.46 5.99 4.22
C ASP A 46 0.83 4.66 4.67
N VAL A 47 0.00 4.07 3.81
CA VAL A 47 -0.63 2.77 4.03
C VAL A 47 -0.55 1.89 2.80
N ASP A 48 -0.63 0.57 3.00
CA ASP A 48 -0.70 -0.40 1.90
C ASP A 48 -1.95 -0.18 1.04
N ALA A 49 -1.81 -0.30 -0.29
CA ALA A 49 -2.92 -0.16 -1.22
C ALA A 49 -3.83 -1.41 -1.31
N GLY A 50 -3.50 -2.48 -0.58
CA GLY A 50 -4.16 -3.80 -0.62
C GLY A 50 -3.47 -4.80 -1.54
N ASP A 51 -2.36 -4.40 -2.16
CA ASP A 51 -1.60 -5.20 -3.12
C ASP A 51 -0.17 -5.54 -2.63
N ASN A 52 0.16 -5.22 -1.37
CA ASN A 52 1.47 -5.45 -0.74
C ASN A 52 2.65 -4.81 -1.51
N CYS A 53 2.41 -3.79 -2.30
CA CYS A 53 3.44 -3.18 -3.15
C CYS A 53 3.25 -1.68 -3.34
N ASN A 54 2.03 -1.27 -3.67
CA ASN A 54 1.69 0.13 -3.77
C ASN A 54 1.36 0.70 -2.40
N THR A 55 1.58 2.02 -2.29
CA THR A 55 1.39 2.76 -1.04
C THR A 55 0.50 3.95 -1.31
N CYS A 56 -0.42 4.21 -0.40
CA CYS A 56 -1.38 5.31 -0.45
C CYS A 56 -1.11 6.30 0.68
N THR A 57 -1.10 7.59 0.35
CA THR A 57 -0.83 8.68 1.28
C THR A 57 -2.03 9.63 1.36
N CYS A 58 -2.41 10.02 2.57
CA CYS A 58 -3.41 11.07 2.78
C CYS A 58 -2.79 12.47 2.62
N GLN A 59 -3.30 13.24 1.69
CA GLN A 59 -2.84 14.59 1.37
C GLN A 59 -3.54 15.65 2.23
N SER A 60 -2.96 16.84 2.32
CA SER A 60 -3.48 17.95 3.14
C SER A 60 -4.87 18.45 2.71
N ASN A 61 -5.23 18.24 1.44
CA ASN A 61 -6.56 18.53 0.90
C ASN A 61 -7.62 17.45 1.21
N GLY A 62 -7.25 16.36 1.90
CA GLY A 62 -8.15 15.25 2.22
C GLY A 62 -8.28 14.19 1.12
N GLN A 63 -7.46 14.26 0.06
CA GLN A 63 -7.41 13.24 -0.98
C GLN A 63 -6.41 12.13 -0.62
N VAL A 64 -6.72 10.90 -1.03
CA VAL A 64 -5.77 9.77 -0.98
C VAL A 64 -5.11 9.63 -2.34
N THR A 65 -3.78 9.64 -2.36
CA THR A 65 -3.00 9.39 -3.58
C THR A 65 -2.20 8.12 -3.39
N CYS A 66 -2.33 7.18 -4.33
CA CYS A 66 -1.60 5.93 -4.32
C CYS A 66 -0.51 5.92 -5.38
N THR A 67 0.60 5.22 -5.10
CA THR A 67 1.58 4.89 -6.13
C THR A 67 0.96 3.96 -7.16
N GLN A 68 1.44 4.04 -8.40
CA GLN A 68 1.05 3.15 -9.50
C GLN A 68 2.30 2.45 -10.03
N LYS A 69 2.95 1.69 -9.15
CA LYS A 69 4.07 0.84 -9.56
C LYS A 69 3.49 -0.31 -10.38
N GLN A 70 4.19 -0.67 -11.44
CA GLN A 70 3.99 -1.97 -12.10
C GLN A 70 4.52 -3.03 -11.13
N CYS A 71 3.70 -3.35 -10.14
CA CYS A 71 4.02 -4.34 -9.13
C CYS A 71 4.19 -5.68 -9.82
N SER A 72 5.22 -6.41 -9.40
CA SER A 72 5.46 -7.77 -9.85
C SER A 72 4.42 -8.73 -9.26
N HIS A 73 3.14 -8.48 -9.50
CA HIS A 73 2.15 -9.54 -9.64
C HIS A 73 2.32 -10.22 -11.00
N SER A 74 3.56 -10.46 -11.41
CA SER A 74 3.77 -11.72 -12.10
C SER A 74 3.21 -12.75 -11.11
N PRO A 75 2.24 -13.59 -11.51
CA PRO A 75 1.94 -14.76 -10.69
C PRO A 75 3.29 -15.37 -10.30
N PRO A 76 3.49 -15.74 -9.02
CA PRO A 76 4.76 -16.30 -8.58
C PRO A 76 5.16 -17.32 -9.63
N VAL A 77 6.33 -17.11 -10.26
CA VAL A 77 6.75 -17.92 -11.40
C VAL A 77 6.61 -19.35 -10.95
N ASP A 78 5.68 -20.07 -11.57
CA ASP A 78 5.44 -21.44 -11.19
C ASP A 78 6.69 -22.20 -11.61
N VAL A 79 7.53 -22.49 -10.63
CA VAL A 79 8.78 -23.25 -10.78
C VAL A 79 8.53 -24.55 -11.54
N CYS A 80 7.33 -25.11 -11.47
CA CYS A 80 6.93 -26.34 -12.13
C CYS A 80 6.54 -26.13 -13.60
N SER A 81 6.33 -24.89 -14.02
CA SER A 81 6.08 -24.48 -15.41
C SER A 81 7.33 -23.94 -16.11
N GLU A 82 8.44 -23.76 -15.38
CA GLU A 82 9.72 -23.37 -15.97
C GLU A 82 10.34 -24.48 -16.84
N PRO A 83 11.11 -24.12 -17.89
CA PRO A 83 11.76 -25.09 -18.75
C PRO A 83 12.81 -25.91 -18.00
N LYS A 84 13.15 -27.08 -18.57
CA LYS A 84 14.27 -27.89 -18.09
C LYS A 84 15.54 -27.03 -18.04
N PRO A 85 16.27 -27.00 -16.91
CA PRO A 85 17.50 -26.22 -16.81
C PRO A 85 18.55 -26.65 -17.83
N THR A 86 19.15 -25.68 -18.52
CA THR A 86 20.22 -25.89 -19.49
C THR A 86 21.57 -25.54 -18.86
N CYS A 87 22.23 -26.51 -18.26
CA CYS A 87 23.62 -26.32 -17.83
C CYS A 87 24.42 -27.62 -17.87
N LYS A 88 25.72 -27.48 -18.13
CA LYS A 88 26.67 -28.60 -18.08
C LYS A 88 27.18 -28.75 -16.65
N GLY A 89 27.09 -29.95 -16.11
CA GLY A 89 27.60 -30.30 -14.79
C GLY A 89 27.61 -31.81 -14.61
N TYR A 90 27.86 -32.25 -13.39
CA TYR A 90 27.97 -33.67 -13.03
C TYR A 90 27.02 -34.04 -11.88
N LEU A 91 26.13 -33.11 -11.50
CA LEU A 91 25.26 -33.28 -10.34
C LEU A 91 23.95 -33.94 -10.78
N THR A 92 23.56 -35.01 -10.11
CA THR A 92 22.23 -35.58 -10.27
C THR A 92 21.19 -34.59 -9.76
N ARG A 93 20.25 -34.21 -10.64
CA ARG A 93 19.16 -33.27 -10.36
C ARG A 93 17.84 -33.78 -10.90
N TRP A 94 16.77 -33.15 -10.46
CA TRP A 94 15.40 -33.46 -10.84
C TRP A 94 14.70 -32.20 -11.32
N TYR A 95 13.88 -32.31 -12.36
CA TYR A 95 13.03 -31.24 -12.85
C TYR A 95 11.62 -31.81 -13.09
N TYR A 96 10.60 -30.98 -12.96
CA TYR A 96 9.24 -31.33 -13.36
C TYR A 96 9.12 -31.19 -14.87
N ASN A 97 8.77 -32.28 -15.53
CA ASN A 97 8.41 -32.30 -16.94
C ASN A 97 6.88 -32.21 -17.03
N SER A 98 6.37 -31.09 -17.52
CA SER A 98 4.92 -30.84 -17.67
C SER A 98 4.28 -31.74 -18.72
N TYR A 99 5.02 -32.17 -19.75
CA TYR A 99 4.52 -33.08 -20.79
C TYR A 99 4.21 -34.48 -20.22
N SER A 100 5.11 -35.01 -19.40
CA SER A 100 4.92 -36.31 -18.72
C SER A 100 4.24 -36.17 -17.36
N SER A 101 3.97 -34.93 -16.92
CA SER A 101 3.41 -34.59 -15.61
C SER A 101 4.14 -35.28 -14.44
N THR A 102 5.47 -35.38 -14.54
CA THR A 102 6.28 -36.13 -13.56
C THR A 102 7.65 -35.49 -13.37
N CYS A 103 8.35 -35.92 -12.32
CA CYS A 103 9.70 -35.47 -12.02
C CYS A 103 10.73 -36.41 -12.64
N GLU A 104 11.54 -35.88 -13.55
CA GLU A 104 12.55 -36.61 -14.32
C GLU A 104 13.97 -36.23 -13.87
N GLN A 105 14.88 -37.20 -13.91
CA GLN A 105 16.27 -36.99 -13.56
C GLN A 105 17.04 -36.38 -14.74
N PHE A 106 17.99 -35.50 -14.43
CA PHE A 106 18.97 -35.01 -15.39
C PHE A 106 20.33 -34.79 -14.71
N THR A 107 21.39 -34.76 -15.53
CA THR A 107 22.71 -34.32 -15.07
C THR A 107 22.80 -32.80 -15.26
N GLY A 108 23.07 -32.08 -14.18
CA GLY A 108 23.06 -30.63 -14.17
C GLY A 108 24.08 -30.01 -13.22
N CYS A 109 23.85 -28.73 -12.95
CA CYS A 109 24.66 -27.86 -12.11
C CYS A 109 23.82 -27.30 -10.95
N LYS A 110 24.47 -26.62 -10.00
CA LYS A 110 23.77 -25.82 -8.97
C LYS A 110 22.91 -24.75 -9.64
N GLY A 111 21.70 -24.54 -9.13
CA GLY A 111 20.76 -23.56 -9.66
C GLY A 111 19.47 -23.52 -8.84
N SER A 112 18.62 -22.54 -9.13
CA SER A 112 17.25 -22.39 -8.62
C SER A 112 16.23 -22.75 -9.69
N GLY A 113 14.94 -22.54 -9.42
CA GLY A 113 13.88 -22.80 -10.40
C GLY A 113 13.56 -24.28 -10.50
N ASN A 114 13.28 -24.77 -11.72
CA ASN A 114 12.95 -26.18 -12.00
C ASN A 114 14.15 -27.14 -11.86
N ASN A 115 14.82 -27.09 -10.71
CA ASN A 115 16.08 -27.79 -10.41
C ASN A 115 16.09 -28.23 -8.94
N PHE A 116 15.74 -29.48 -8.69
CA PHE A 116 15.58 -30.05 -7.36
C PHE A 116 16.68 -31.08 -7.05
N TYR A 117 17.11 -31.12 -5.79
CA TYR A 117 18.12 -32.09 -5.32
C TYR A 117 17.61 -33.53 -5.25
N SER A 118 16.29 -33.75 -5.16
CA SER A 118 15.69 -35.08 -5.08
C SER A 118 14.34 -35.14 -5.78
N ARG A 119 13.96 -36.34 -6.23
CA ARG A 119 12.65 -36.60 -6.84
C ARG A 119 11.50 -36.18 -5.92
N MET A 120 11.64 -36.44 -4.62
CA MET A 120 10.62 -36.08 -3.61
C MET A 120 10.50 -34.57 -3.39
N ALA A 121 11.58 -33.80 -3.48
CA ALA A 121 11.49 -32.34 -3.43
C ALA A 121 10.71 -31.81 -4.64
N CYS A 122 11.03 -32.30 -5.83
CA CYS A 122 10.29 -31.96 -7.06
C CYS A 122 8.80 -32.35 -6.95
N LEU A 123 8.48 -33.58 -6.56
CA LEU A 123 7.10 -34.05 -6.49
C LEU A 123 6.28 -33.32 -5.43
N ARG A 124 6.87 -32.97 -4.27
CA ARG A 124 6.18 -32.16 -3.27
C ARG A 124 5.85 -30.76 -3.77
N GLN A 125 6.76 -30.17 -4.56
CA GLN A 125 6.56 -28.83 -5.10
C GLN A 125 5.57 -28.82 -6.26
N CYS A 126 5.65 -29.80 -7.17
CA CYS A 126 5.05 -29.72 -8.50
C CYS A 126 3.90 -30.68 -8.77
N ARG A 127 3.75 -31.74 -7.98
CA ARG A 127 2.63 -32.66 -8.18
C ARG A 127 1.34 -31.98 -7.70
N LYS A 128 0.53 -31.50 -8.63
CA LYS A 128 -0.82 -31.01 -8.34
C LYS A 128 -1.61 -32.11 -7.64
N LYS A 129 -2.20 -31.80 -6.48
CA LYS A 129 -3.22 -32.67 -5.89
C LYS A 129 -4.44 -32.55 -6.80
N SER A 130 -4.83 -33.62 -7.47
CA SER A 130 -6.16 -33.72 -8.03
C SER A 130 -7.12 -33.68 -6.85
N TYR A 131 -7.72 -32.53 -6.56
CA TYR A 131 -8.88 -32.50 -5.69
C TYR A 131 -9.96 -33.25 -6.46
N ALA A 132 -10.27 -34.47 -6.02
CA ALA A 132 -11.47 -35.16 -6.44
C ALA A 132 -12.65 -34.29 -5.96
N GLY A 133 -13.27 -33.58 -6.89
CA GLY A 133 -14.56 -32.94 -6.70
C GLY A 133 -15.68 -33.96 -6.70
#